data_AF-A0A966XTW2-F1
#
_entry.id   AF-A0A966XTW2-F1
#
_cell.length_a   1.000
_cell.length_b   1.000
_cell.length_c   1.000
_cell.angle_alpha   90.00
_cell.angle_beta   90.00
_cell.angle_gamma   90.00
#
_symmetry.space_group_name_H-M   'P 1'
#
loop_
_entity.id
_entity.type
_entity.pdbx_description
1 polymer ?
#
loop_
_entity_poly.entity_id
_entity_poly.type
_entity_poly.pdbx_seq_one_letter_code
_entity_poly.pdbx_strand_id
1 'polypeptide(L)'
;MRLRLHGSWHALQATIGCLIVVMTCVELVACAPGDLVRSAGADLVTDSDEPLARKRARIRLELALGYFENGQTTIALDELKQAIAADPGFGDAYNLRGLVYMRLGDRILAEESFRRVLAINPMDARALNNYGWLICQQGRHAQALDFFSRALADPMYPDRPKTFLTQGLCQLDAGRDADAQTSFQRSYELDPANPITGYNLALLLFQRGEPIAAQFYLRRLNNSELANAQSLWLGIKVERRLDNRQAVEQLGIQLRKRFAQSRELASFDRGAFDE
;
A
#
# COMPACT_ATOMS: atom_id res chain seq x y z
N MET A 1 17.18 17.76 -66.02
CA MET A 1 18.24 17.09 -65.22
C MET A 1 17.54 16.07 -64.33
N ARG A 2 17.33 14.77 -64.63
CA ARG A 2 18.23 13.62 -64.94
C ARG A 2 19.40 13.54 -63.94
N LEU A 3 19.75 12.46 -63.21
CA LEU A 3 19.44 11.01 -63.02
C LEU A 3 20.05 10.62 -61.64
N ARG A 4 19.48 9.81 -60.71
CA ARG A 4 19.40 8.33 -60.56
C ARG A 4 20.75 7.53 -60.46
N LEU A 5 20.77 6.56 -59.51
CA LEU A 5 21.56 5.28 -59.40
C LEU A 5 22.80 5.28 -58.47
N HIS A 6 22.84 4.52 -57.36
CA HIS A 6 23.13 3.06 -57.14
C HIS A 6 24.63 2.73 -56.97
N GLY A 7 24.96 1.81 -56.04
CA GLY A 7 26.20 1.02 -56.11
C GLY A 7 26.77 0.48 -54.79
N SER A 8 26.33 -0.71 -54.39
CA SER A 8 27.00 -1.67 -53.49
C SER A 8 28.17 -2.38 -54.20
N TRP A 9 29.29 -2.68 -53.52
CA TRP A 9 30.25 -3.71 -53.97
C TRP A 9 30.90 -4.51 -52.83
N HIS A 10 30.98 -5.81 -53.08
CA HIS A 10 31.49 -6.91 -52.26
C HIS A 10 32.99 -7.21 -52.47
N ALA A 11 33.57 -7.91 -51.48
CA ALA A 11 34.51 -9.07 -51.58
C ALA A 11 35.95 -8.91 -52.12
N LEU A 12 36.91 -9.55 -51.43
CA LEU A 12 37.59 -10.82 -51.78
C LEU A 12 38.69 -11.12 -50.71
N GLN A 13 38.70 -12.30 -50.04
CA GLN A 13 39.41 -13.56 -50.39
C GLN A 13 40.96 -13.45 -50.36
N ALA A 14 41.79 -14.44 -49.99
CA ALA A 14 41.77 -15.74 -49.33
C ALA A 14 43.23 -16.31 -49.42
N THR A 15 43.44 -17.56 -48.97
CA THR A 15 44.62 -18.48 -49.15
C THR A 15 45.67 -18.45 -48.04
N ILE A 16 45.97 -19.50 -47.25
CA ILE A 16 46.18 -20.99 -47.35
C ILE A 16 47.67 -21.37 -47.32
N GLY A 17 48.00 -22.29 -46.39
CA GLY A 17 49.15 -23.21 -46.41
C GLY A 17 49.90 -23.24 -45.07
N CYS A 18 50.43 -24.34 -44.52
CA CYS A 18 50.33 -25.79 -44.74
C CYS A 18 51.12 -26.47 -43.58
N LEU A 19 50.80 -27.74 -43.25
CA LEU A 19 51.73 -28.82 -42.84
C LEU A 19 52.42 -28.85 -41.43
N ILE A 20 52.08 -29.84 -40.58
CA ILE A 20 52.90 -31.01 -40.16
C ILE A 20 52.31 -31.74 -38.93
N VAL A 21 52.33 -33.07 -38.99
CA VAL A 21 51.90 -34.12 -38.04
C VAL A 21 53.03 -34.50 -37.08
N VAL A 22 52.76 -34.86 -35.80
CA VAL A 22 53.41 -35.90 -34.92
C VAL A 22 52.66 -35.89 -33.56
N MET A 23 51.85 -36.90 -33.21
CA MET A 23 52.14 -38.13 -32.44
C MET A 23 52.06 -37.98 -30.89
N THR A 24 51.04 -38.67 -30.33
CA THR A 24 50.93 -39.32 -28.99
C THR A 24 51.20 -38.54 -27.70
N CYS A 25 50.18 -38.44 -26.83
CA CYS A 25 50.17 -39.17 -25.54
C CYS A 25 48.77 -39.15 -24.92
N VAL A 26 48.30 -40.34 -24.55
CA VAL A 26 47.11 -40.60 -23.74
C VAL A 26 47.45 -40.25 -22.29
N GLU A 27 46.70 -39.33 -21.69
CA GLU A 27 46.53 -39.31 -20.23
C GLU A 27 45.04 -39.26 -19.90
N LEU A 28 44.60 -40.34 -19.24
CA LEU A 28 43.30 -40.49 -18.62
C LEU A 28 43.18 -39.50 -17.46
N VAL A 29 42.37 -38.45 -17.63
CA VAL A 29 41.87 -37.68 -16.49
C VAL A 29 40.54 -38.30 -16.08
N ALA A 30 40.54 -38.84 -14.87
CA ALA A 30 39.40 -39.42 -14.20
C ALA A 30 38.23 -38.43 -14.14
N CYS A 31 37.11 -38.78 -14.77
CA CYS A 31 35.81 -38.21 -14.43
C CYS A 31 35.43 -38.71 -13.04
N ALA A 32 35.77 -37.93 -12.00
CA ALA A 32 35.01 -38.00 -10.77
C ALA A 32 33.56 -37.63 -11.11
N PRO A 33 32.55 -38.47 -10.79
CA PRO A 33 31.18 -37.99 -10.79
C PRO A 33 31.12 -37.01 -9.62
N GLY A 34 31.27 -35.71 -9.93
CA GLY A 34 30.79 -34.70 -9.02
C GLY A 34 29.33 -35.02 -8.77
N ASP A 35 28.99 -35.24 -7.51
CA ASP A 35 27.63 -35.42 -7.02
C ASP A 35 26.80 -34.20 -7.43
N LEU A 36 26.29 -34.23 -8.66
CA LEU A 36 25.15 -33.46 -9.09
C LEU A 36 23.94 -34.10 -8.41
N VAL A 37 23.81 -33.87 -7.10
CA VAL A 37 22.50 -33.90 -6.43
C VAL A 37 21.72 -32.72 -7.00
N ARG A 38 21.23 -32.93 -8.22
CA ARG A 38 20.08 -32.22 -8.76
C ARG A 38 18.96 -32.60 -7.80
N SER A 39 18.49 -31.67 -6.98
CA SER A 39 17.31 -31.87 -6.13
C SER A 39 16.09 -32.04 -7.05
N ALA A 40 15.93 -33.23 -7.60
CA ALA A 40 14.72 -33.70 -8.20
C ALA A 40 13.75 -34.01 -7.07
N GLY A 41 12.65 -33.25 -6.99
CA GLY A 41 11.53 -33.55 -6.10
C GLY A 41 11.56 -32.87 -4.74
N ALA A 42 11.55 -31.54 -4.70
CA ALA A 42 10.80 -30.91 -3.61
C ALA A 42 9.32 -31.01 -4.02
N ASP A 43 8.56 -31.88 -3.36
CA ASP A 43 7.10 -31.88 -3.48
C ASP A 43 6.56 -30.46 -3.23
N LEU A 44 5.46 -30.11 -3.90
CA LEU A 44 4.82 -28.81 -3.67
C LEU A 44 4.46 -28.70 -2.19
N VAL A 45 5.00 -27.70 -1.50
CA VAL A 45 4.64 -27.40 -0.11
C VAL A 45 3.16 -27.03 -0.09
N THR A 46 2.39 -27.85 0.61
CA THR A 46 0.95 -27.70 0.81
C THR A 46 0.66 -27.18 2.22
N ASP A 47 -0.58 -26.77 2.48
CA ASP A 47 -1.02 -26.38 3.82
C ASP A 47 -0.85 -27.50 4.87
N SER A 48 -0.73 -28.76 4.45
CA SER A 48 -0.43 -29.89 5.35
C SER A 48 1.01 -29.95 5.83
N ASP A 49 1.94 -29.29 5.14
CA ASP A 49 3.37 -29.26 5.49
C ASP A 49 3.70 -28.16 6.49
N GLU A 50 2.72 -27.30 6.81
CA GLU A 50 2.82 -26.26 7.83
C GLU A 50 3.08 -26.89 9.22
N PRO A 51 4.16 -26.48 9.93
CA PRO A 51 4.41 -26.97 11.28
C PRO A 51 3.18 -26.74 12.18
N LEU A 52 2.82 -27.74 12.99
CA LEU A 52 1.63 -27.67 13.87
C LEU A 52 1.62 -26.42 14.77
N ALA A 53 2.81 -25.94 15.17
CA ALA A 53 3.01 -24.70 15.90
C ALA A 53 2.52 -23.47 15.10
N ARG A 54 2.95 -23.33 13.83
CA ARG A 54 2.54 -22.26 12.92
C ARG A 54 1.04 -22.35 12.64
N LYS A 55 0.52 -23.55 12.34
CA LYS A 55 -0.92 -23.77 12.11
C LYS A 55 -1.76 -23.32 13.30
N ARG A 56 -1.34 -23.65 14.53
CA ARG A 56 -1.99 -23.20 15.76
C ARG A 56 -1.93 -21.68 15.89
N ALA A 57 -0.78 -21.07 15.63
CA ALA A 57 -0.62 -19.63 15.70
C ALA A 57 -1.52 -18.90 14.70
N ARG A 58 -1.64 -19.42 13.48
CA ARG A 58 -2.54 -18.87 12.44
C ARG A 58 -4.01 -18.92 12.83
N ILE A 59 -4.50 -20.07 13.34
CA ILE A 59 -5.90 -20.19 13.80
C ILE A 59 -6.18 -19.19 14.95
N ARG A 60 -5.25 -19.06 15.90
CA ARG A 60 -5.35 -18.08 16.99
C ARG A 60 -5.35 -16.64 16.48
N LEU A 61 -4.56 -16.34 15.46
CA LEU A 61 -4.57 -15.03 14.80
C LEU A 61 -5.91 -14.74 14.12
N GLU A 62 -6.50 -15.71 13.42
CA GLU A 62 -7.81 -15.55 12.77
C GLU A 62 -8.91 -15.23 13.81
N LEU A 63 -8.90 -15.93 14.95
CA LEU A 63 -9.79 -15.61 16.08
C LEU A 63 -9.53 -14.21 16.63
N ALA A 64 -8.27 -13.85 16.85
CA ALA A 64 -7.91 -12.53 17.34
C ALA A 64 -8.38 -11.41 16.40
N LEU A 65 -8.26 -11.62 15.09
CA LEU A 65 -8.72 -10.67 14.08
C LEU A 65 -10.24 -10.47 14.19
N GLY A 66 -11.02 -11.56 14.24
CA GLY A 66 -12.47 -11.47 14.40
C GLY A 66 -12.90 -10.76 15.69
N TYR A 67 -12.27 -11.07 16.82
CA TYR A 67 -12.53 -10.36 18.08
C TYR A 67 -12.14 -8.88 18.01
N PHE A 68 -11.04 -8.56 17.35
CA PHE A 68 -10.60 -7.17 17.17
C PHE A 68 -11.56 -6.38 16.28
N GLU A 69 -12.05 -6.96 15.19
CA GLU A 69 -13.06 -6.36 14.32
C GLU A 69 -14.36 -6.06 15.07
N ASN A 70 -14.76 -6.93 15.99
CA ASN A 70 -15.92 -6.75 16.87
C ASN A 70 -15.67 -5.83 18.08
N GLY A 71 -14.48 -5.23 18.19
CA GLY A 71 -14.12 -4.31 19.29
C GLY A 71 -13.77 -5.00 20.61
N GLN A 72 -13.80 -6.34 20.67
CA GLN A 72 -13.46 -7.15 21.85
C GLN A 72 -11.94 -7.25 22.04
N THR A 73 -11.32 -6.10 22.29
CA THR A 73 -9.88 -5.88 22.19
C THR A 73 -9.08 -6.69 23.23
N THR A 74 -9.63 -6.91 24.42
CA THR A 74 -8.99 -7.73 25.46
C THR A 74 -8.93 -9.20 25.08
N ILE A 75 -9.98 -9.74 24.47
CA ILE A 75 -10.03 -11.13 23.99
C ILE A 75 -9.07 -11.30 22.82
N ALA A 76 -9.05 -10.35 21.88
CA ALA A 76 -8.09 -10.35 20.78
C ALA A 76 -6.65 -10.40 21.28
N LEU A 77 -6.29 -9.63 22.32
CA LEU A 77 -4.96 -9.68 22.92
C LEU A 77 -4.63 -11.04 23.57
N ASP A 78 -5.61 -11.71 24.17
CA ASP A 78 -5.40 -13.05 24.74
C ASP A 78 -5.09 -14.07 23.64
N GLU A 79 -5.91 -14.09 22.58
CA GLU A 79 -5.69 -14.94 21.41
C GLU A 79 -4.33 -14.67 20.75
N LEU A 80 -3.90 -13.40 20.67
CA LEU A 80 -2.58 -13.02 20.17
C LEU A 80 -1.44 -13.52 21.05
N LYS A 81 -1.58 -13.49 22.38
CA LYS A 81 -0.58 -14.07 23.28
C LYS A 81 -0.45 -15.57 23.05
N GLN A 82 -1.57 -16.26 22.85
CA GLN A 82 -1.57 -17.69 22.54
C GLN A 82 -0.97 -17.97 21.15
N ALA A 83 -1.23 -17.12 20.15
CA ALA A 83 -0.60 -17.23 18.83
C ALA A 83 0.92 -17.08 18.90
N ILE A 84 1.40 -16.05 19.61
CA ILE A 84 2.82 -15.77 19.80
C ILE A 84 3.51 -16.88 20.61
N ALA A 85 2.84 -17.42 21.63
CA ALA A 85 3.37 -18.54 22.41
C ALA A 85 3.48 -19.83 21.57
N ALA A 86 2.56 -20.05 20.63
CA ALA A 86 2.60 -21.19 19.72
C ALA A 86 3.72 -21.06 18.69
N ASP A 87 3.92 -19.87 18.12
CA ASP A 87 5.03 -19.57 17.21
C ASP A 87 5.60 -18.16 17.44
N PRO A 88 6.72 -18.04 18.18
CA PRO A 88 7.37 -16.75 18.44
C PRO A 88 7.95 -16.04 17.21
N GLY A 89 8.03 -16.72 16.07
CA GLY A 89 8.45 -16.20 14.77
C GLY A 89 7.29 -15.85 13.84
N PHE A 90 6.03 -15.90 14.31
CA PHE A 90 4.87 -15.55 13.51
C PHE A 90 4.62 -14.03 13.49
N GLY A 91 5.27 -13.37 12.53
CA GLY A 91 5.24 -11.91 12.37
C GLY A 91 3.82 -11.31 12.31
N ASP A 92 2.87 -12.00 11.68
CA ASP A 92 1.49 -11.52 11.57
C ASP A 92 0.81 -11.30 12.93
N ALA A 93 1.09 -12.16 13.92
CA ALA A 93 0.55 -12.00 15.27
C ALA A 93 1.09 -10.73 15.96
N TYR A 94 2.39 -10.44 15.79
CA TYR A 94 2.95 -9.19 16.29
C TYR A 94 2.41 -7.97 15.52
N ASN A 95 2.21 -8.08 14.21
CA ASN A 95 1.65 -6.98 13.42
C ASN A 95 0.22 -6.63 13.89
N LEU A 96 -0.64 -7.62 14.12
CA LEU A 96 -1.98 -7.38 14.66
C LEU A 96 -1.93 -6.88 16.10
N ARG A 97 -1.04 -7.42 16.95
CA ARG A 97 -0.81 -6.88 18.32
C ARG A 97 -0.44 -5.40 18.29
N GLY A 98 0.39 -4.99 17.34
CA GLY A 98 0.74 -3.59 17.13
C GLY A 98 -0.48 -2.72 16.84
N LEU A 99 -1.31 -3.12 15.88
CA LEU A 99 -2.55 -2.41 15.53
C LEU A 99 -3.56 -2.36 16.69
N VAL A 100 -3.65 -3.44 17.46
CA VAL A 100 -4.49 -3.51 18.66
C VAL A 100 -4.05 -2.46 19.69
N TYR A 101 -2.75 -2.38 20.00
CA TYR A 101 -2.24 -1.38 20.93
C TYR A 101 -2.34 0.04 20.41
N MET A 102 -2.22 0.26 19.09
CA MET A 102 -2.52 1.57 18.49
C MET A 102 -3.96 1.99 18.76
N ARG A 103 -4.94 1.07 18.64
CA ARG A 103 -6.35 1.37 18.96
C ARG A 103 -6.54 1.70 20.45
N LEU A 104 -5.78 1.06 21.33
CA LEU A 104 -5.82 1.33 22.77
C LEU A 104 -5.04 2.60 23.18
N GLY A 105 -4.29 3.21 22.26
CA GLY A 105 -3.44 4.37 22.54
C GLY A 105 -2.10 4.04 23.22
N ASP A 106 -1.77 2.76 23.41
CA ASP A 106 -0.49 2.33 23.96
C ASP A 106 0.58 2.29 22.85
N ARG A 107 1.20 3.45 22.63
CA ARG A 107 2.21 3.62 21.57
C ARG A 107 3.48 2.80 21.82
N ILE A 108 3.82 2.54 23.08
CA ILE A 108 5.06 1.82 23.44
C ILE A 108 4.92 0.35 23.05
N LEU A 109 3.82 -0.29 23.45
CA LEU A 109 3.57 -1.70 23.10
C LEU A 109 3.28 -1.88 21.61
N ALA A 110 2.69 -0.88 20.95
CA ALA A 110 2.54 -0.89 19.50
C ALA A 110 3.90 -0.89 18.78
N GLU A 111 4.80 0.02 19.17
CA GLU A 111 6.15 0.13 18.60
C GLU A 111 6.99 -1.14 18.85
N GLU A 112 6.96 -1.69 20.07
CA GLU A 112 7.60 -2.98 20.40
C GLU A 112 7.13 -4.08 19.44
N SER A 113 5.83 -4.15 19.19
CA SER A 113 5.23 -5.16 18.33
C SER A 113 5.69 -5.03 16.88
N PHE A 114 5.67 -3.83 16.29
CA PHE A 114 6.15 -3.64 14.92
C PHE A 114 7.65 -3.86 14.78
N ARG A 115 8.45 -3.43 15.76
CA ARG A 115 9.89 -3.73 15.79
C ARG A 115 10.15 -5.23 15.82
N ARG A 116 9.31 -6.01 16.51
CA ARG A 116 9.44 -7.47 16.52
C ARG A 116 9.15 -8.07 15.14
N VAL A 117 8.16 -7.57 14.40
CA VAL A 117 7.93 -7.99 13.01
C VAL A 117 9.16 -7.69 12.15
N LEU A 118 9.70 -6.47 12.24
CA LEU A 118 10.87 -6.06 11.45
C LEU A 118 12.17 -6.76 11.85
N ALA A 119 12.26 -7.27 13.07
CA ALA A 119 13.37 -8.14 13.48
C ALA A 119 13.26 -9.54 12.86
N ILE A 120 12.05 -10.03 12.59
CA ILE A 120 11.79 -11.32 11.92
C ILE A 120 11.96 -11.16 10.41
N ASN A 121 11.36 -10.11 9.83
CA ASN A 121 11.45 -9.76 8.42
C ASN A 121 11.65 -8.22 8.27
N PRO A 122 12.88 -7.75 8.03
CA PRO A 122 13.20 -6.32 7.91
C PRO A 122 12.51 -5.59 6.75
N MET A 123 11.97 -6.33 5.78
CA MET A 123 11.28 -5.80 4.59
C MET A 123 9.79 -6.14 4.57
N ASP A 124 9.19 -6.51 5.72
CA ASP A 124 7.74 -6.69 5.80
C ASP A 124 7.02 -5.35 5.52
N ALA A 125 6.47 -5.21 4.32
CA ALA A 125 5.89 -3.95 3.85
C ALA A 125 4.68 -3.51 4.69
N ARG A 126 3.87 -4.45 5.21
CA ARG A 126 2.72 -4.13 6.07
C ARG A 126 3.17 -3.56 7.40
N ALA A 127 4.17 -4.18 8.04
CA ALA A 127 4.74 -3.69 9.28
C ALA A 127 5.47 -2.36 9.09
N LEU A 128 6.21 -2.18 7.98
CA LEU A 128 6.82 -0.91 7.63
C LEU A 128 5.77 0.19 7.48
N ASN A 129 4.67 -0.04 6.76
CA ASN A 129 3.57 0.92 6.68
C ASN A 129 2.96 1.22 8.06
N ASN A 130 2.62 0.20 8.83
CA ASN A 130 1.95 0.39 10.12
C ASN A 130 2.86 1.11 11.13
N TYR A 131 4.15 0.79 11.13
CA TYR A 131 5.12 1.47 11.97
C TYR A 131 5.36 2.90 11.51
N GLY A 132 5.49 3.14 10.20
CA GLY A 132 5.56 4.48 9.63
C GLY A 132 4.37 5.33 10.05
N TRP A 133 3.16 4.78 10.03
CA TRP A 133 1.96 5.46 10.50
C TRP A 133 2.01 5.81 11.99
N LEU A 134 2.40 4.86 12.86
CA LEU A 134 2.59 5.10 14.29
C LEU A 134 3.62 6.21 14.55
N ILE A 135 4.75 6.18 13.85
CA ILE A 135 5.81 7.19 13.96
C ILE A 135 5.33 8.56 13.45
N CYS A 136 4.51 8.59 12.41
CA CYS A 136 3.93 9.84 11.92
C CYS A 136 3.01 10.48 12.97
N GLN A 137 2.16 9.69 13.62
CA GLN A 137 1.30 10.15 14.72
C GLN A 137 2.07 10.67 15.95
N GLN A 138 3.38 10.46 16.01
CA GLN A 138 4.27 11.02 17.04
C GLN A 138 4.97 12.31 16.56
N GLY A 139 4.63 12.86 15.39
CA GLY A 139 5.27 14.05 14.81
C GLY A 139 6.64 13.79 14.15
N ARG A 140 7.07 12.53 14.07
CA ARG A 140 8.38 12.15 13.54
C ARG A 140 8.31 11.90 12.02
N HIS A 141 7.87 12.90 11.28
CA HIS A 141 7.49 12.76 9.87
C HIS A 141 8.62 12.23 8.98
N ALA A 142 9.85 12.75 9.10
CA ALA A 142 10.96 12.32 8.25
C ALA A 142 11.25 10.82 8.38
N GLN A 143 11.17 10.28 9.61
CA GLN A 143 11.37 8.85 9.84
C GLN A 143 10.18 8.02 9.36
N ALA A 144 8.94 8.50 9.56
CA ALA A 144 7.75 7.84 9.03
C ALA A 144 7.83 7.65 7.51
N LEU A 145 8.32 8.68 6.80
CA LEU A 145 8.47 8.67 5.35
C LEU A 145 9.54 7.69 4.85
N ASP A 146 10.61 7.46 5.60
CA ASP A 146 11.57 6.38 5.31
C ASP A 146 10.88 5.01 5.37
N PHE A 147 10.08 4.75 6.41
CA PHE A 147 9.34 3.50 6.53
C PHE A 147 8.35 3.30 5.37
N PHE A 148 7.59 4.33 4.99
CA PHE A 148 6.69 4.26 3.84
C PHE A 148 7.44 4.01 2.53
N SER A 149 8.57 4.69 2.31
CA SER A 149 9.40 4.49 1.12
C SER A 149 9.90 3.05 1.01
N ARG A 150 10.34 2.46 2.13
CA ARG A 150 10.78 1.05 2.19
C ARG A 150 9.63 0.08 1.96
N ALA A 151 8.44 0.35 2.50
CA ALA A 151 7.24 -0.46 2.23
C ALA A 151 6.88 -0.43 0.72
N LEU A 152 6.99 0.73 0.09
CA LEU A 152 6.70 0.93 -1.33
C LEU A 152 7.82 0.43 -2.28
N ALA A 153 8.97 0.02 -1.75
CA ALA A 153 10.04 -0.55 -2.56
C ALA A 153 9.71 -1.95 -3.09
N ASP A 154 8.79 -2.66 -2.44
CA ASP A 154 8.27 -3.95 -2.92
C ASP A 154 7.14 -3.74 -3.95
N PRO A 155 7.36 -4.02 -5.25
CA PRO A 155 6.33 -3.87 -6.28
C PRO A 155 5.18 -4.86 -6.11
N MET A 156 5.38 -5.99 -5.43
CA MET A 156 4.38 -7.04 -5.25
C MET A 156 3.52 -6.85 -4.00
N TYR A 157 3.83 -5.85 -3.16
CA TYR A 157 3.03 -5.52 -1.98
C TYR A 157 1.59 -5.11 -2.38
N PRO A 158 0.54 -5.87 -2.00
CA PRO A 158 -0.82 -5.57 -2.45
C PRO A 158 -1.39 -4.27 -1.88
N ASP A 159 -1.05 -3.92 -0.63
CA ASP A 159 -1.58 -2.72 0.04
C ASP A 159 -0.74 -1.45 -0.22
N ARG A 160 -0.04 -1.39 -1.37
CA ARG A 160 0.57 -0.13 -1.87
C ARG A 160 -0.42 1.05 -1.91
N PRO A 161 -1.69 0.91 -2.37
CA PRO A 161 -2.64 2.02 -2.33
C PRO A 161 -2.85 2.58 -0.91
N LYS A 162 -2.94 1.70 0.09
CA LYS A 162 -3.06 2.09 1.51
C LYS A 162 -1.83 2.83 2.01
N THR A 163 -0.64 2.38 1.61
CA THR A 163 0.62 3.02 2.01
C THR A 163 0.79 4.40 1.38
N PHE A 164 0.39 4.57 0.12
CA PHE A 164 0.34 5.91 -0.49
C PHE A 164 -0.66 6.83 0.21
N LEU A 165 -1.81 6.30 0.64
CA LEU A 165 -2.78 7.06 1.43
C LEU A 165 -2.19 7.51 2.78
N THR A 166 -1.63 6.61 3.58
CA THR A 166 -1.04 6.95 4.89
C THR A 166 0.18 7.85 4.76
N GLN A 167 0.98 7.67 3.71
CA GLN A 167 2.07 8.57 3.36
C GLN A 167 1.56 9.97 3.04
N GLY A 168 0.51 10.10 2.22
CA GLY A 168 -0.09 11.40 1.88
C GLY A 168 -0.65 12.12 3.09
N LEU A 169 -1.33 11.40 4.00
CA LEU A 169 -1.81 11.95 5.27
C LEU A 169 -0.64 12.45 6.13
N CYS A 170 0.45 11.68 6.20
CA CYS A 170 1.64 12.09 6.94
C CYS A 170 2.33 13.32 6.34
N GLN A 171 2.33 13.43 5.01
CA GLN A 171 2.87 14.59 4.29
C GLN A 171 2.04 15.84 4.54
N LEU A 172 0.71 15.74 4.61
CA LEU A 172 -0.15 16.85 5.00
C LEU A 172 0.17 17.34 6.42
N ASP A 173 0.29 16.42 7.39
CA ASP A 173 0.64 16.75 8.77
C ASP A 173 2.03 17.43 8.87
N ALA A 174 2.94 17.06 7.97
CA ALA A 174 4.26 17.67 7.82
C ALA A 174 4.27 18.99 7.01
N GLY A 175 3.13 19.50 6.54
CA GLY A 175 3.03 20.70 5.70
C GLY A 175 3.57 20.54 4.27
N ARG A 176 3.65 19.31 3.76
CA ARG A 176 4.16 18.96 2.42
C ARG A 176 3.04 18.69 1.42
N ASP A 177 2.24 19.71 1.14
CA ASP A 177 1.01 19.59 0.34
C ASP A 177 1.23 19.04 -1.08
N ALA A 178 2.30 19.46 -1.76
CA ALA A 178 2.59 18.99 -3.12
C ALA A 178 2.93 17.49 -3.15
N ASP A 179 3.66 17.01 -2.15
CA ASP A 179 4.00 15.61 -2.01
C ASP A 179 2.77 14.78 -1.61
N ALA A 180 1.96 15.31 -0.71
CA ALA A 180 0.70 14.69 -0.29
C ALA A 180 -0.24 14.48 -1.49
N GLN A 181 -0.40 15.49 -2.34
CA GLN A 181 -1.19 15.38 -3.56
C GLN A 181 -0.66 14.25 -4.47
N THR A 182 0.66 14.16 -4.65
CA THR A 182 1.27 13.10 -5.46
C THR A 182 0.99 11.72 -4.86
N SER A 183 1.15 11.57 -3.55
CA SER A 183 0.86 10.31 -2.86
C SER A 183 -0.62 9.93 -2.95
N PHE A 184 -1.55 10.86 -2.70
CA PHE A 184 -2.97 10.58 -2.86
C PHE A 184 -3.35 10.23 -4.30
N GLN A 185 -2.73 10.89 -5.30
CA GLN A 185 -2.95 10.56 -6.71
C GLN A 185 -2.52 9.11 -6.99
N ARG A 186 -1.35 8.69 -6.51
CA ARG A 186 -0.87 7.30 -6.64
C ARG A 186 -1.77 6.31 -5.90
N SER A 187 -2.26 6.66 -4.72
CA SER A 187 -3.23 5.85 -4.00
C SER A 187 -4.52 5.67 -4.82
N TYR A 188 -5.05 6.75 -5.40
CA TYR A 188 -6.29 6.73 -6.19
C TYR A 188 -6.12 6.01 -7.52
N GLU A 189 -4.97 6.12 -8.18
CA GLU A 189 -4.65 5.36 -9.40
C GLU A 189 -4.71 3.84 -9.17
N LEU A 190 -4.25 3.38 -8.00
CA LEU A 190 -4.23 1.96 -7.65
C LEU A 190 -5.54 1.46 -7.05
N ASP A 191 -6.26 2.32 -6.31
CA ASP A 191 -7.58 2.01 -5.74
C ASP A 191 -8.53 3.22 -5.85
N PRO A 192 -9.20 3.40 -7.01
CA PRO A 192 -10.15 4.48 -7.22
C PRO A 192 -11.47 4.34 -6.42
N ALA A 193 -11.69 3.21 -5.76
CA ALA A 193 -12.89 2.95 -4.95
C ALA A 193 -12.72 3.40 -3.50
N ASN A 194 -11.49 3.69 -3.07
CA ASN A 194 -11.21 4.12 -1.70
C ASN A 194 -11.82 5.50 -1.39
N PRO A 195 -12.83 5.59 -0.50
CA PRO A 195 -13.50 6.85 -0.21
C PRO A 195 -12.60 7.80 0.58
N ILE A 196 -11.67 7.28 1.38
CA ILE A 196 -10.74 8.07 2.19
C ILE A 196 -9.75 8.77 1.27
N THR A 197 -9.19 8.06 0.28
CA THR A 197 -8.29 8.67 -0.71
C THR A 197 -9.02 9.73 -1.55
N GLY A 198 -10.20 9.39 -2.08
CA GLY A 198 -10.98 10.32 -2.90
C GLY A 198 -11.36 11.60 -2.14
N TYR A 199 -11.76 11.48 -0.87
CA TYR A 199 -12.08 12.62 -0.02
C TYR A 199 -10.84 13.50 0.27
N ASN A 200 -9.73 12.91 0.71
CA ASN A 200 -8.54 13.68 1.07
C ASN A 200 -7.90 14.38 -0.13
N LEU A 201 -7.86 13.70 -1.29
CA LEU A 201 -7.37 14.32 -2.52
C LEU A 201 -8.24 15.51 -2.94
N ALA A 202 -9.57 15.34 -2.90
CA ALA A 202 -10.49 16.42 -3.25
C ALA A 202 -10.41 17.59 -2.26
N LEU A 203 -10.28 17.32 -0.96
CA LEU A 203 -10.14 18.33 0.07
C LEU A 203 -8.88 19.17 -0.15
N LEU A 204 -7.75 18.51 -0.39
CA LEU A 204 -6.47 19.17 -0.66
C LEU A 204 -6.54 20.04 -1.93
N LEU A 205 -7.09 19.51 -3.03
CA LEU A 205 -7.27 20.26 -4.27
C LEU A 205 -8.18 21.49 -4.07
N PHE A 206 -9.26 21.33 -3.30
CA PHE A 206 -10.16 22.44 -3.01
C PHE A 206 -9.48 23.54 -2.18
N GLN A 207 -8.69 23.17 -1.16
CA GLN A 207 -7.91 24.11 -0.35
C GLN A 207 -6.86 24.87 -1.17
N ARG A 208 -6.31 24.23 -2.21
CA ARG A 208 -5.39 24.85 -3.18
C ARG A 208 -6.07 25.75 -4.21
N GLY A 209 -7.40 25.88 -4.16
CA GLY A 209 -8.16 26.69 -5.11
C GLY A 209 -8.37 26.01 -6.46
N GLU A 210 -8.36 24.67 -6.51
CA GLU A 210 -8.58 23.86 -7.71
C GLU A 210 -9.96 23.14 -7.67
N PRO A 211 -11.09 23.88 -7.65
CA PRO A 211 -12.41 23.29 -7.41
C PRO A 211 -12.87 22.35 -8.54
N ILE A 212 -12.44 22.58 -9.78
CA ILE A 212 -12.75 21.70 -10.91
C ILE A 212 -12.11 20.32 -10.70
N ALA A 213 -10.85 20.28 -10.27
CA ALA A 213 -10.15 19.04 -9.98
C ALA A 213 -10.77 18.34 -8.76
N ALA A 214 -11.10 19.08 -7.69
CA ALA A 214 -11.79 18.52 -6.54
C ALA A 214 -13.16 17.90 -6.89
N GLN A 215 -13.93 18.57 -7.76
CA GLN A 215 -15.24 18.09 -8.22
C GLN A 215 -15.15 16.71 -8.87
N PHE A 216 -14.12 16.45 -9.69
CA PHE A 216 -13.92 15.16 -10.36
C PHE A 216 -13.92 14.00 -9.35
N TYR A 217 -13.11 14.10 -8.30
CA TYR A 217 -12.99 13.06 -7.28
C TYR A 217 -14.25 12.96 -6.41
N LEU A 218 -14.85 14.10 -6.05
CA LEU A 218 -16.06 14.12 -5.21
C LEU A 218 -17.29 13.57 -5.92
N ARG A 219 -17.45 13.80 -7.22
CA ARG A 219 -18.60 13.23 -7.95
C ARG A 219 -18.60 11.72 -7.94
N ARG A 220 -17.42 11.08 -8.10
CA ARG A 220 -17.31 9.63 -7.99
C ARG A 220 -17.68 9.14 -6.59
N LEU A 221 -17.13 9.77 -5.56
CA LEU A 221 -17.39 9.40 -4.16
C LEU A 221 -18.86 9.61 -3.76
N ASN A 222 -19.41 10.79 -4.03
CA ASN A 222 -20.75 11.19 -3.60
C ASN A 222 -21.87 10.49 -4.35
N ASN A 223 -21.60 9.96 -5.55
CA ASN A 223 -22.53 9.11 -6.29
C ASN A 223 -22.43 7.62 -5.91
N SER A 224 -21.66 7.27 -4.87
CA SER A 224 -21.54 5.91 -4.36
C SER A 224 -22.23 5.73 -3.00
N GLU A 225 -22.42 4.47 -2.60
CA GLU A 225 -22.91 4.13 -1.26
C GLU A 225 -21.96 4.57 -0.14
N LEU A 226 -20.68 4.81 -0.46
CA LEU A 226 -19.64 5.20 0.49
C LEU A 226 -19.66 6.71 0.81
N ALA A 227 -20.53 7.49 0.17
CA ALA A 227 -20.71 8.90 0.50
C ALA A 227 -21.13 9.07 1.96
N ASN A 228 -20.58 10.08 2.64
CA ASN A 228 -20.93 10.43 4.00
C ASN A 228 -21.25 11.94 4.12
N ALA A 229 -21.66 12.39 5.31
CA ALA A 229 -22.02 13.79 5.52
C ALA A 229 -20.87 14.75 5.14
N GLN A 230 -19.62 14.41 5.49
CA GLN A 230 -18.44 15.22 5.20
C GLN A 230 -18.14 15.32 3.71
N SER A 231 -18.24 14.21 2.96
CA SER A 231 -17.98 14.19 1.53
C SER A 231 -19.06 14.93 0.75
N LEU A 232 -20.33 14.80 1.15
CA LEU A 232 -21.43 15.57 0.57
C LEU A 232 -21.27 17.07 0.87
N TRP A 233 -20.91 17.43 2.10
CA TRP A 233 -20.65 18.82 2.48
C TRP A 233 -19.52 19.46 1.69
N LEU A 234 -18.39 18.75 1.55
CA LEU A 234 -17.30 19.21 0.71
C LEU A 234 -17.73 19.35 -0.76
N GLY A 235 -18.53 18.41 -1.26
CA GLY A 235 -19.16 18.51 -2.58
C GLY A 235 -20.00 19.77 -2.75
N ILE A 236 -20.83 20.11 -1.76
CA ILE A 236 -21.64 21.34 -1.75
C ILE A 236 -20.75 22.57 -1.82
N LYS A 237 -19.68 22.64 -1.01
CA LYS A 237 -18.74 23.76 -1.03
C LYS A 237 -18.04 23.91 -2.38
N VAL A 238 -17.63 22.80 -2.99
CA VAL A 238 -17.03 22.77 -4.33
C VAL A 238 -18.01 23.26 -5.39
N GLU A 239 -19.24 22.72 -5.44
CA GLU A 239 -20.25 23.11 -6.43
C GLU A 239 -20.69 24.57 -6.25
N ARG A 240 -20.74 25.09 -5.01
CA ARG A 240 -20.96 26.51 -4.74
C ARG A 240 -19.84 27.39 -5.29
N ARG A 241 -18.58 26.98 -5.13
CA ARG A 241 -17.41 27.70 -5.68
C ARG A 241 -17.42 27.74 -7.22
N LEU A 242 -18.07 26.76 -7.85
CA LEU A 242 -18.27 26.65 -9.30
C LEU A 242 -19.59 27.27 -9.80
N ASP A 243 -20.37 27.93 -8.92
CA ASP A 243 -21.70 28.50 -9.21
C ASP A 243 -22.73 27.49 -9.77
N ASN A 244 -22.61 26.22 -9.39
CA ASN A 244 -23.51 25.15 -9.81
C ASN A 244 -24.66 24.96 -8.81
N ARG A 245 -25.64 25.87 -8.83
CA ARG A 245 -26.77 25.89 -7.89
C ARG A 245 -27.59 24.60 -7.90
N GLN A 246 -27.78 23.99 -9.07
CA GLN A 246 -28.52 22.75 -9.20
C GLN A 246 -27.82 21.61 -8.44
N ALA A 247 -26.50 21.46 -8.60
CA ALA A 247 -25.76 20.42 -7.89
C ALA A 247 -25.73 20.66 -6.37
N VAL A 248 -25.62 21.92 -5.93
CA VAL A 248 -25.74 22.29 -4.51
C VAL A 248 -27.06 21.81 -3.92
N GLU A 249 -28.18 22.06 -4.60
CA GLU A 249 -29.51 21.63 -4.15
C GLU A 249 -29.62 20.10 -4.09
N GLN A 250 -29.16 19.39 -5.12
CA GLN A 250 -29.20 17.93 -5.15
C GLN A 250 -28.37 17.30 -4.02
N LEU A 251 -27.15 17.79 -3.79
CA LEU A 251 -26.31 17.31 -2.70
C LEU A 251 -26.92 17.66 -1.32
N GLY A 252 -27.55 18.84 -1.19
CA GLY A 252 -28.26 19.23 0.03
C GLY A 252 -29.46 18.32 0.34
N ILE A 253 -30.23 17.92 -0.69
CA ILE A 253 -31.31 16.95 -0.54
C ILE A 253 -30.76 15.59 -0.08
N GLN A 254 -29.66 15.12 -0.68
CA GLN A 254 -29.02 13.87 -0.25
C GLN A 254 -28.52 13.94 1.19
N LEU A 255 -27.87 15.04 1.57
CA LEU A 255 -27.36 15.28 2.92
C LEU A 255 -28.51 15.23 3.94
N ARG A 256 -29.62 15.93 3.66
CA ARG A 256 -30.81 15.94 4.52
C ARG A 256 -31.46 14.57 4.63
N LYS A 257 -31.58 13.83 3.52
CA LYS A 257 -32.21 12.50 3.47
C LYS A 257 -31.40 11.44 4.21
N ARG A 258 -30.08 11.43 4.03
CA ARG A 258 -29.20 10.35 4.53
C ARG A 258 -28.59 10.66 5.90
N PHE A 259 -28.40 11.94 6.24
CA PHE A 259 -27.62 12.37 7.39
C PHE A 259 -28.30 13.51 8.17
N ALA A 260 -29.58 13.32 8.51
CA ALA A 260 -30.46 14.31 9.16
C ALA A 260 -29.94 14.88 10.50
N GLN A 261 -29.05 14.18 11.19
CA GLN A 261 -28.49 14.60 12.49
C GLN A 261 -27.01 15.04 12.39
N SER A 262 -26.49 15.18 11.17
CA SER A 262 -25.09 15.57 10.96
C SER A 262 -24.86 17.05 11.25
N ARG A 263 -23.64 17.38 11.69
CA ARG A 263 -23.22 18.78 11.88
C ARG A 263 -23.18 19.52 10.54
N GLU A 264 -22.80 18.81 9.50
CA GLU A 264 -22.74 19.30 8.12
C GLU A 264 -24.10 19.76 7.62
N LEU A 265 -25.18 19.04 7.93
CA LEU A 265 -26.53 19.50 7.62
C LEU A 265 -26.89 20.78 8.38
N ALA A 266 -26.54 20.86 9.66
CA ALA A 266 -26.76 22.08 10.46
C ALA A 266 -25.95 23.28 9.92
N SER A 267 -24.76 23.06 9.35
CA SER A 267 -23.99 24.09 8.64
C SER A 267 -24.66 24.48 7.32
N PHE A 268 -25.15 23.51 6.54
CA PHE A 268 -25.87 23.76 5.29
C PHE A 268 -27.14 24.58 5.50
N ASP A 269 -28.00 24.19 6.44
CA ASP A 269 -29.28 24.86 6.69
C ASP A 269 -29.10 26.30 7.23
N ARG A 270 -28.00 26.58 7.93
CA ARG A 270 -27.64 27.93 8.39
C ARG A 270 -26.83 28.75 7.38
N GLY A 271 -26.44 28.16 6.24
CA GLY A 271 -25.64 28.82 5.22
C GLY A 271 -24.18 29.07 5.62
N ALA A 272 -23.64 28.31 6.56
CA ALA A 272 -22.29 28.43 7.08
C ALA A 272 -21.24 27.78 6.17
N PHE A 273 -21.07 28.31 4.96
CA PHE A 273 -20.18 27.72 3.93
C PHE A 273 -18.68 28.05 4.11
N ASP A 274 -18.38 29.06 4.92
CA ASP A 274 -17.03 29.62 5.12
C ASP A 274 -16.47 29.33 6.54
N GLU A 275 -17.18 28.53 7.34
CA GLU A 275 -16.69 27.94 8.60
C GLU A 275 -15.81 26.71 8.33
#